data_AF-A0A2A4GHZ6-F1
#
_entry.id   AF-A0A2A4GHZ6-F1
#
_cell.length_a   1.000
_cell.length_b   1.000
_cell.length_c   1.000
_cell.angle_alpha   90.00
_cell.angle_beta   90.00
_cell.angle_gamma   90.00
#
_symmetry.space_group_name_H-M   'P 1'
#
loop_
_entity.id
_entity.type
_entity.pdbx_description
1 polymer ?
#
loop_
_entity_poly.entity_id
_entity_poly.type
_entity_poly.pdbx_seq_one_letter_code
_entity_poly.pdbx_strand_id
1 'polypeptide(L)'
;MIDTVPEVSLYIFLLTFFPWITLLIYLSIKFRKNKYALIHSISDSAPARFRERSKMMMESNLSWLAASCFAFEIFGYVMLRYAWKISQSDIYLWRKSIQSILGKDFPLYLIKTRLMDICLASLLIILISMLFR
;
A
#
# COMPACT_ATOMS: atom_id res chain seq x y z
N MET A 1 -20.07 -1.73 25.82
CA MET A 1 -19.16 -2.52 24.96
C MET A 1 -19.26 -2.14 23.49
N ILE A 2 -20.46 -1.87 22.94
CA ILE A 2 -20.60 -1.43 21.54
C ILE A 2 -20.00 -0.03 21.31
N ASP A 3 -20.15 0.89 22.26
CA ASP A 3 -19.62 2.27 22.11
C ASP A 3 -18.09 2.39 22.27
N THR A 4 -17.44 1.42 22.92
CA THR A 4 -15.98 1.44 23.15
C THR A 4 -15.18 1.03 21.92
N VAL A 5 -15.76 0.22 21.02
CA VAL A 5 -15.10 -0.23 19.79
C VAL A 5 -14.82 0.91 18.79
N PRO A 6 -15.79 1.79 18.44
CA PRO A 6 -15.53 2.91 17.54
C PRO A 6 -14.57 3.93 18.17
N GLU A 7 -14.62 4.14 19.49
CA GLU A 7 -13.71 5.04 20.20
C GLU A 7 -12.25 4.56 20.13
N VAL A 8 -11.99 3.29 20.46
CA VAL A 8 -10.65 2.69 20.32
C VAL A 8 -10.19 2.71 18.86
N SER A 9 -11.09 2.42 17.92
CA SER A 9 -10.78 2.45 16.49
C SER A 9 -10.41 3.85 16.01
N LEU A 10 -11.06 4.89 16.53
CA LEU A 10 -10.72 6.28 16.26
C LEU A 10 -9.31 6.63 16.76
N TYR A 11 -8.95 6.21 17.97
CA TYR A 11 -7.59 6.42 18.48
C TYR A 11 -6.54 5.71 17.62
N ILE A 12 -6.78 4.45 17.23
CA ILE A 12 -5.89 3.71 16.33
C ILE A 12 -5.78 4.39 14.97
N PHE A 13 -6.91 4.86 14.41
CA PHE A 13 -6.93 5.60 13.15
C PHE A 13 -6.03 6.83 13.23
N LEU A 14 -6.22 7.69 14.25
CA LEU A 14 -5.43 8.90 14.40
C LEU A 14 -3.95 8.59 14.61
N LEU A 15 -3.63 7.63 15.48
CA LEU A 15 -2.25 7.22 15.77
C LEU A 15 -1.52 6.64 14.55
N THR A 16 -2.23 6.04 13.60
CA THR A 16 -1.63 5.47 12.39
C THR A 16 -1.67 6.40 11.19
N PHE A 17 -2.69 7.24 11.07
CA PHE A 17 -2.88 8.18 9.97
C PHE A 17 -1.76 9.21 9.89
N PHE A 18 -1.41 9.87 11.01
CA PHE A 18 -0.36 10.90 10.98
C PHE A 18 1.02 10.32 10.62
N PRO A 19 1.52 9.25 11.27
CA PRO A 19 2.78 8.63 10.86
C PRO A 19 2.76 8.10 9.42
N TRP A 20 1.61 7.57 8.96
CA TRP A 20 1.46 7.12 7.58
C TRP A 20 1.65 8.26 6.58
N ILE A 21 0.95 9.39 6.75
CA ILE A 21 1.08 10.56 5.88
C ILE A 21 2.49 11.14 5.96
N THR A 22 3.07 11.26 7.15
CA THR A 22 4.45 11.76 7.31
C THR A 22 5.45 10.89 6.56
N LEU A 23 5.38 9.57 6.70
CA LEU A 23 6.25 8.64 5.97
C LEU A 23 6.01 8.68 4.46
N LEU A 24 4.75 8.81 4.03
CA LEU A 24 4.40 8.92 2.62
C LEU A 24 5.03 10.16 1.99
N ILE A 25 4.93 11.31 2.66
CA ILE A 25 5.54 12.57 2.21
C ILE A 25 7.07 12.45 2.21
N TYR A 26 7.66 11.95 3.31
CA TYR A 26 9.10 11.75 3.43
C TYR A 26 9.67 10.89 2.28
N LEU A 27 9.08 9.71 2.03
CA LEU A 27 9.51 8.82 0.96
C LEU A 27 9.26 9.44 -0.42
N SER A 28 8.16 10.19 -0.59
CA SER A 28 7.86 10.88 -1.86
C SER A 28 8.92 11.92 -2.21
N ILE A 29 9.39 12.68 -1.22
CA ILE A 29 10.48 13.65 -1.39
C ILE A 29 11.79 12.92 -1.65
N LYS A 30 12.10 11.90 -0.83
CA LYS A 30 13.35 11.11 -0.93
C LYS A 30 13.52 10.49 -2.31
N PHE A 31 12.46 9.90 -2.84
CA PHE A 31 12.48 9.21 -4.14
C PHE A 31 12.17 10.11 -5.33
N ARG A 32 11.90 11.41 -5.11
CA ARG A 32 11.47 12.33 -6.18
C ARG A 32 12.38 12.31 -7.40
N LYS A 33 13.71 12.30 -7.19
CA LYS A 33 14.70 12.31 -8.28
C LYS A 33 14.70 11.01 -9.10
N ASN A 34 14.39 9.88 -8.46
CA ASN A 34 14.43 8.55 -9.08
C ASN A 34 13.02 7.98 -9.32
N LYS A 35 11.97 8.81 -9.24
CA LYS A 35 10.56 8.39 -9.30
C LYS A 35 10.30 7.45 -10.48
N TYR A 36 10.57 7.92 -11.70
CA TYR A 36 10.25 7.14 -12.90
C TYR A 36 11.13 5.89 -13.02
N ALA A 37 12.41 5.97 -12.65
CA ALA A 37 13.29 4.80 -12.63
C ALA A 37 12.77 3.70 -11.67
N LEU A 38 12.27 4.09 -10.49
CA LEU A 38 11.65 3.16 -9.54
C LEU A 38 10.32 2.61 -10.07
N ILE A 39 9.47 3.45 -10.66
CA ILE A 39 8.20 3.01 -11.27
C ILE A 39 8.45 1.96 -12.35
N HIS A 40 9.38 2.22 -13.27
CA HIS A 40 9.76 1.28 -14.32
C HIS A 40 10.31 -0.02 -13.71
N SER A 41 11.28 0.07 -12.81
CA SER A 41 11.86 -1.12 -12.17
C SER A 41 10.81 -1.99 -11.45
N ILE A 42 9.88 -1.35 -10.73
CA ILE A 42 8.81 -2.05 -10.00
C ILE A 42 7.80 -2.66 -10.99
N SER A 43 7.38 -1.92 -12.01
CA SER A 43 6.40 -2.43 -12.98
C SER A 43 6.98 -3.52 -13.88
N ASP A 44 8.22 -3.38 -14.35
CA ASP A 44 8.89 -4.36 -15.20
C ASP A 44 9.09 -5.71 -14.49
N SER A 45 9.31 -5.68 -13.17
CA SER A 45 9.38 -6.89 -12.34
C SER A 45 8.02 -7.48 -11.94
N ALA A 46 6.91 -6.83 -12.32
CA ALA A 46 5.57 -7.34 -12.09
C ALA A 46 5.26 -8.53 -13.02
N PRO A 47 4.25 -9.36 -12.67
CA PRO A 47 3.81 -10.47 -13.52
C PRO A 47 3.42 -9.96 -14.91
N ALA A 48 3.81 -10.68 -15.97
CA ALA A 48 3.72 -10.18 -17.36
C ALA A 48 2.33 -9.66 -17.75
N ARG A 49 1.26 -10.32 -17.28
CA ARG A 49 -0.13 -9.92 -17.54
C ARG A 49 -0.58 -8.65 -16.79
N PHE A 50 0.20 -8.20 -15.81
CA PHE A 50 -0.11 -7.06 -14.93
C PHE A 50 0.89 -5.91 -15.05
N ARG A 51 2.04 -6.11 -15.71
CA ARG A 51 3.10 -5.11 -15.90
C ARG A 51 2.58 -3.73 -16.33
N GLU A 52 1.86 -3.68 -17.44
CA GLU A 52 1.36 -2.42 -17.99
C GLU A 52 0.36 -1.73 -17.05
N ARG A 53 -0.53 -2.52 -16.43
CA ARG A 53 -1.49 -2.00 -15.46
C ARG A 53 -0.79 -1.47 -14.21
N SER A 54 0.22 -2.18 -13.70
CA SER A 54 1.02 -1.73 -12.56
C SER A 54 1.71 -0.40 -12.85
N LYS A 55 2.30 -0.27 -14.04
CA LYS A 55 2.90 0.99 -14.49
C LYS A 55 1.87 2.12 -14.54
N MET A 56 0.74 1.88 -15.22
CA MET A 56 -0.35 2.86 -15.32
C MET A 56 -0.87 3.28 -13.94
N MET A 57 -1.04 2.33 -13.00
CA MET A 57 -1.46 2.65 -11.64
C MET A 57 -0.46 3.58 -10.94
N MET A 58 0.84 3.32 -11.05
CA MET A 58 1.85 4.18 -10.42
C MET A 58 1.97 5.55 -11.08
N GLU A 59 1.81 5.65 -12.39
CA GLU A 59 1.94 6.92 -13.13
C GLU A 59 0.70 7.83 -12.99
N SER A 60 -0.50 7.24 -12.97
CA SER A 60 -1.77 7.98 -12.94
C SER A 60 -2.24 8.39 -11.55
N ASN A 61 -1.67 7.83 -10.48
CA ASN A 61 -2.06 8.18 -9.11
C ASN A 61 -1.31 9.41 -8.60
N LEU A 62 -2.04 10.27 -7.86
CA LEU A 62 -1.49 11.41 -7.11
C LEU A 62 -0.30 11.00 -6.23
N SER A 63 -0.39 9.82 -5.61
CA SER A 63 0.72 9.20 -4.89
C SER A 63 1.12 7.88 -5.54
N TRP A 64 2.15 7.94 -6.40
CA TRP A 64 2.76 6.76 -7.02
C TRP A 64 3.31 5.76 -5.98
N LEU A 65 3.72 6.24 -4.80
CA LEU A 65 4.17 5.43 -3.67
C LEU A 65 3.04 4.67 -2.99
N ALA A 66 1.84 5.23 -2.93
CA ALA A 66 0.67 4.48 -2.48
C ALA A 66 0.34 3.37 -3.50
N ALA A 67 0.31 3.71 -4.79
CA ALA A 67 0.04 2.74 -5.84
C ALA A 67 1.10 1.63 -5.97
N SER A 68 2.38 1.90 -5.69
CA SER A 68 3.42 0.87 -5.77
C SER A 68 3.29 -0.19 -4.67
N CYS A 69 2.65 0.14 -3.54
CA CYS A 69 2.42 -0.77 -2.41
C CYS A 69 1.36 -1.83 -2.68
N PHE A 70 0.70 -1.79 -3.83
CA PHE A 70 -0.44 -2.64 -4.16
C PHE A 70 -0.17 -4.14 -4.00
N ALA A 71 1.06 -4.59 -4.26
CA ALA A 71 1.43 -5.99 -4.05
C ALA A 71 1.43 -6.39 -2.55
N PHE A 72 1.65 -5.45 -1.63
CA PHE A 72 1.83 -5.68 -0.19
C PHE A 72 0.58 -5.40 0.65
N GLU A 73 -0.29 -4.52 0.18
CA GLU A 73 -1.56 -4.18 0.82
C GLU A 73 -2.51 -5.37 0.84
N ILE A 74 -3.35 -5.46 1.88
CA ILE A 74 -4.32 -6.56 2.02
C ILE A 74 -5.31 -6.55 0.86
N PHE A 75 -5.93 -5.39 0.59
CA PHE A 75 -6.86 -5.22 -0.52
C PHE A 75 -6.20 -5.45 -1.87
N GLY A 76 -4.99 -4.93 -2.05
CA GLY A 76 -4.23 -5.12 -3.29
C GLY A 76 -3.90 -6.59 -3.54
N TYR A 77 -3.48 -7.33 -2.51
CA TYR A 77 -3.26 -8.78 -2.61
C TYR A 77 -4.52 -9.54 -3.03
N VAL A 78 -5.66 -9.26 -2.39
CA VAL A 78 -6.95 -9.89 -2.72
C VAL A 78 -7.32 -9.59 -4.18
N MET A 79 -7.20 -8.34 -4.62
CA MET A 79 -7.46 -7.99 -6.01
C MET A 79 -6.52 -8.70 -6.99
N LEU A 80 -5.21 -8.75 -6.71
CA LEU A 80 -4.25 -9.44 -7.57
C LEU A 80 -4.58 -10.93 -7.70
N ARG A 81 -4.94 -11.60 -6.60
CA ARG A 81 -5.28 -13.03 -6.60
C ARG A 81 -6.59 -13.32 -7.31
N TYR A 82 -7.65 -12.59 -6.98
CA TYR A 82 -9.01 -12.97 -7.37
C TYR A 82 -9.54 -12.20 -8.57
N ALA A 83 -9.31 -10.89 -8.64
CA ALA A 83 -9.77 -10.08 -9.77
C ALA A 83 -8.84 -10.27 -10.99
N TRP A 84 -7.53 -10.23 -10.77
CA TRP A 84 -6.53 -10.36 -11.84
C TRP A 84 -5.94 -11.76 -12.02
N LYS A 85 -6.37 -12.73 -11.21
CA LYS A 85 -6.00 -14.15 -11.34
C LYS A 85 -4.49 -14.38 -11.38
N ILE A 86 -3.73 -13.56 -10.66
CA ILE A 86 -2.28 -13.69 -10.54
C ILE A 86 -1.95 -14.78 -9.53
N SER A 87 -0.98 -15.64 -9.84
CA SER A 87 -0.57 -16.72 -8.94
C SER A 87 0.08 -16.15 -7.67
N GLN A 88 -0.02 -16.89 -6.56
CA GLN A 88 0.62 -16.48 -5.31
C GLN A 88 2.14 -16.44 -5.44
N SER A 89 2.73 -17.38 -6.20
CA SER A 89 4.16 -17.40 -6.50
C SER A 89 4.61 -16.15 -7.25
N ASP A 90 3.84 -15.70 -8.25
CA ASP A 90 4.20 -14.50 -9.01
C ASP A 90 4.11 -13.23 -8.15
N ILE A 91 3.09 -13.13 -7.28
CA ILE A 91 2.99 -12.01 -6.34
C ILE A 91 4.16 -12.04 -5.34
N TYR A 92 4.54 -13.21 -4.84
CA TYR A 92 5.66 -13.37 -3.94
C TYR A 92 6.98 -12.95 -4.61
N LEU A 93 7.23 -13.40 -5.84
CA LEU A 93 8.39 -12.99 -6.62
C LEU A 93 8.41 -11.49 -6.85
N TRP A 94 7.26 -10.90 -7.19
CA TRP A 94 7.16 -9.46 -7.39
C TRP A 94 7.48 -8.68 -6.10
N ARG A 95 6.94 -9.10 -4.94
CA ARG A 95 7.29 -8.52 -3.64
C ARG A 95 8.79 -8.59 -3.35
N LYS A 96 9.43 -9.72 -3.65
CA LYS A 96 10.88 -9.91 -3.48
C LYS A 96 11.67 -8.98 -4.39
N SER A 97 11.24 -8.80 -5.64
CA SER A 97 11.83 -7.84 -6.58
C SER A 97 11.71 -6.40 -6.07
N ILE A 98 10.53 -5.99 -5.58
CA ILE A 98 10.32 -4.65 -5.00
C ILE A 98 11.24 -4.42 -3.79
N GLN A 99 11.38 -5.42 -2.92
CA GLN A 99 12.32 -5.36 -1.79
C GLN A 99 13.76 -5.15 -2.27
N SER A 100 14.18 -5.88 -3.31
CA SER A 100 15.52 -5.73 -3.88
C SER A 100 15.74 -4.35 -4.52
N ILE A 101 14.73 -3.81 -5.21
CA ILE A 101 14.78 -2.49 -5.87
C ILE A 101 14.91 -1.36 -4.83
N LEU A 102 14.14 -1.45 -3.74
CA LEU A 102 14.14 -0.42 -2.69
C LEU A 102 15.32 -0.58 -1.72
N GLY A 103 15.90 -1.77 -1.62
CA GLY A 103 17.09 -2.04 -0.82
C GLY A 103 16.95 -1.57 0.63
N LYS A 104 17.83 -0.65 1.06
CA LYS A 104 17.85 -0.11 2.43
C LYS A 104 16.61 0.68 2.80
N ASP A 105 15.86 1.17 1.82
CA ASP A 105 14.66 1.96 2.06
C ASP A 105 13.39 1.09 2.19
N PHE A 106 13.50 -0.21 1.92
CA PHE A 106 12.39 -1.15 2.00
C PHE A 106 11.73 -1.21 3.40
N PRO A 107 12.44 -1.19 4.54
CA PRO A 107 11.79 -1.22 5.84
C PRO A 107 10.84 -0.03 6.08
N LEU A 108 11.25 1.18 5.72
CA LEU A 108 10.40 2.37 5.85
C LEU A 108 9.20 2.30 4.92
N TYR A 109 9.41 1.80 3.71
CA TYR A 109 8.34 1.54 2.75
C TYR A 109 7.31 0.53 3.30
N LEU A 110 7.78 -0.58 3.88
CA LEU A 110 6.92 -1.60 4.46
C LEU A 110 6.15 -1.07 5.67
N ILE A 111 6.80 -0.32 6.56
CA ILE A 111 6.13 0.34 7.71
C ILE A 111 5.03 1.27 7.20
N LYS A 112 5.30 2.10 6.19
CA LYS A 112 4.29 2.95 5.55
C LYS A 112 3.10 2.13 5.05
N THR A 113 3.35 0.99 4.40
CA THR A 113 2.25 0.12 3.91
C THR A 113 1.44 -0.47 5.04
N ARG A 114 2.07 -0.93 6.13
CA ARG A 114 1.35 -1.48 7.28
C ARG A 114 0.51 -0.44 8.01
N LEU A 115 1.03 0.78 8.16
CA LEU A 115 0.25 1.87 8.72
C LEU A 115 -0.96 2.19 7.86
N MET A 116 -0.84 2.12 6.52
CA MET A 116 -1.97 2.28 5.61
C MET A 116 -3.04 1.19 5.80
N ASP A 117 -2.63 -0.08 5.86
CA ASP A 117 -3.57 -1.20 6.09
C ASP A 117 -4.33 -1.01 7.42
N ILE A 118 -3.63 -0.64 8.50
CA ILE A 118 -4.25 -0.41 9.82
C ILE A 118 -5.17 0.82 9.80
N CYS A 119 -4.72 1.91 9.17
CA CYS A 119 -5.51 3.12 9.00
C CYS A 119 -6.82 2.85 8.24
N LEU A 120 -6.77 2.09 7.14
CA LEU A 120 -7.96 1.74 6.38
C LEU A 120 -8.88 0.78 7.14
N ALA A 121 -8.32 -0.21 7.83
CA ALA A 121 -9.11 -1.15 8.64
C ALA A 121 -9.83 -0.44 9.79
N SER A 122 -9.14 0.44 10.52
CA SER A 122 -9.73 1.22 11.60
C SER A 122 -10.81 2.17 11.11
N LEU A 123 -10.60 2.83 9.97
CA LEU A 123 -11.63 3.66 9.33
C LEU A 123 -12.87 2.85 8.95
N LEU A 124 -12.71 1.66 8.38
CA LEU A 124 -13.83 0.77 8.03
C LEU A 124 -14.65 0.39 9.27
N ILE A 125 -14.00 0.07 10.39
CA ILE A 125 -14.69 -0.27 11.64
C ILE A 125 -15.51 0.92 12.14
N ILE A 126 -14.95 2.14 12.10
CA ILE A 126 -15.66 3.37 12.51
C ILE A 126 -16.90 3.58 11.63
N LEU A 127 -16.75 3.50 10.31
CA LEU A 127 -17.84 3.71 9.36
C LEU A 127 -18.97 2.69 9.53
N ILE A 128 -18.62 1.40 9.67
CA ILE A 128 -19.58 0.33 9.95
C ILE A 128 -20.29 0.62 11.27
N SER A 129 -19.55 0.94 12.33
CA SER A 129 -20.13 1.21 13.65
C SER A 129 -21.08 2.42 13.65
N MET A 130 -20.79 3.45 12.84
CA MET A 130 -21.68 4.61 12.66
C MET A 130 -22.95 4.27 11.86
N LEU A 131 -22.88 3.29 10.94
CA LEU A 131 -24.01 2.90 10.11
C LEU A 131 -25.02 2.01 10.84
N PHE A 132 -24.58 1.26 11.85
CA PHE A 132 -25.42 0.37 12.67
C PHE A 132 -25.88 0.99 14.00
N ARG A 133 -25.67 2.31 14.18
CA ARG A 133 -26.10 3.07 15.35
C ARG A 133 -27.28 3.97 14.98
#